data_AF-A0A9D6UHC3-F1
#
_entry.id   AF-A0A9D6UHC3-F1
#
_cell.length_a   1.000
_cell.length_b   1.000
_cell.length_c   1.000
_cell.angle_alpha   90.00
_cell.angle_beta   90.00
_cell.angle_gamma   90.00
#
_symmetry.space_group_name_H-M   'P 1'
#
loop_
_entity.id
_entity.type
_entity.pdbx_description
1 polymer ?
#
loop_
_entity_poly.entity_id
_entity_poly.type
_entity_poly.pdbx_seq_one_letter_code
_entity_poly.pdbx_strand_id
1 'polypeptide(L)' 'VTGVTAGPLVGGVSLGKTTIDTETIVYRSATGTIRRIHATHRAVGKFD' A
#
# COMPACT_ATOMS: atom_id res chain seq x y z
N VAL A 1 -1.08 5.35 6.43
CA VAL A 1 0.36 5.07 6.30
C VAL A 1 0.56 4.05 5.22
N THR A 2 1.38 4.35 4.21
CA THR A 2 1.79 3.40 3.17
C THR A 2 3.23 3.02 3.44
N GLY A 3 3.53 1.73 3.44
CA GLY A 3 4.90 1.25 3.63
C GLY A 3 5.71 1.42 2.34
N VAL A 4 6.85 2.09 2.43
CA VAL A 4 7.82 2.15 1.32
C VAL A 4 8.77 0.96 1.40
N THR A 5 9.29 0.71 2.59
CA THR A 5 10.08 -0.48 2.94
C THR A 5 9.28 -1.39 3.88
N ALA A 6 9.63 -2.67 3.91
CA ALA A 6 8.97 -3.62 4.80
C ALA A 6 9.24 -3.28 6.26
N GLY A 7 8.18 -3.23 7.05
CA GLY A 7 8.25 -3.02 8.49
C GLY A 7 7.18 -3.81 9.24
N PRO A 8 7.22 -3.77 10.58
CA PRO A 8 6.31 -4.56 11.42
C PRO A 8 4.82 -4.22 11.24
N LEU A 9 4.53 -2.99 10.78
CA LEU A 9 3.18 -2.47 10.69
C LEU A 9 2.59 -2.54 9.28
N VAL A 10 3.40 -2.29 8.26
CA VAL A 10 3.03 -2.29 6.85
C VAL A 10 4.17 -2.86 6.01
N GLY A 11 3.82 -3.64 5.01
CA GLY A 11 4.71 -4.10 3.97
C GLY A 11 5.17 -2.95 3.08
N GLY A 12 6.39 -3.09 2.56
CA GLY A 12 6.95 -2.14 1.61
C GLY A 12 6.32 -2.25 0.23
N VAL A 13 6.72 -1.36 -0.65
CA VAL A 13 6.40 -1.45 -2.07
C VAL A 13 7.11 -2.66 -2.67
N SER A 14 6.38 -3.49 -3.41
CA SER A 14 6.96 -4.58 -4.19
C SER A 14 6.80 -4.29 -5.69
N LEU A 15 7.92 -4.27 -6.41
CA LEU A 15 7.95 -4.06 -7.85
C LEU A 15 8.01 -5.40 -8.57
N GLY A 16 6.89 -5.80 -9.16
CA GLY A 16 6.80 -6.93 -10.08
C GLY A 16 7.11 -6.51 -11.53
N LYS A 17 7.12 -7.47 -12.45
CA LYS A 17 7.43 -7.21 -13.87
C LYS A 17 6.44 -6.26 -14.54
N THR A 18 5.17 -6.32 -14.15
CA THR A 18 4.07 -5.54 -14.73
C THR A 18 3.15 -4.95 -13.66
N THR A 19 3.52 -5.11 -12.38
CA THR A 19 2.68 -4.76 -11.25
C THR A 19 3.51 -4.06 -10.18
N ILE A 20 2.85 -3.16 -9.45
CA ILE A 20 3.38 -2.58 -8.21
C ILE A 20 2.39 -2.94 -7.12
N ASP A 21 2.85 -3.64 -6.09
CA ASP A 21 2.04 -3.99 -4.93
C ASP A 21 2.37 -3.06 -3.77
N THR A 22 1.33 -2.56 -3.10
CA THR A 22 1.45 -1.65 -1.97
C THR A 22 0.57 -2.11 -0.82
N GLU A 23 1.05 -1.88 0.40
CA GLU A 23 0.27 -2.10 1.61
C GLU A 23 0.07 -0.78 2.37
N THR A 24 -1.19 -0.47 2.68
CA THR A 24 -1.58 0.78 3.33
C THR A 24 -2.53 0.51 4.48
N ILE A 25 -2.30 1.16 5.62
CA ILE A 25 -3.28 1.24 6.72
C ILE A 25 -3.91 2.62 6.73
N VAL A 26 -5.24 2.65 6.75
CA VAL A 26 -6.07 3.85 6.89
C VAL A 26 -6.85 3.76 8.21
N TYR A 27 -6.83 4.84 8.98
CA TYR A 27 -7.56 4.98 10.22
C TYR A 27 -8.44 6.23 10.20
N ARG A 28 -9.62 6.13 10.80
CA ARG A 28 -10.52 7.26 11.06
C ARG A 28 -10.97 7.23 12.51
N SER A 29 -10.56 8.24 13.28
CA SER A 29 -10.89 8.35 14.71
C SER A 29 -12.38 8.50 14.97
N ALA A 30 -13.04 9.37 14.22
CA ALA A 30 -14.46 9.65 14.39
C ALA A 30 -15.37 8.41 14.27
N THR A 31 -14.94 7.39 13.52
CA THR A 31 -15.70 6.14 13.33
C THR A 31 -15.00 4.94 13.96
N GLY A 32 -13.84 5.12 14.61
CA GLY A 32 -12.99 4.05 15.12
C GLY A 32 -12.53 3.03 14.07
N THR A 33 -12.68 3.33 12.77
CA THR A 33 -12.50 2.31 11.72
C THR A 33 -11.04 2.22 11.31
N ILE A 34 -10.55 0.98 11.23
CA ILE A 34 -9.23 0.65 10.70
C ILE A 34 -9.42 -0.18 9.43
N ARG A 35 -8.70 0.16 8.38
CA ARG A 35 -8.64 -0.63 7.13
C ARG A 35 -7.21 -0.90 6.76
N ARG A 36 -6.88 -2.16 6.55
CA ARG A 36 -5.65 -2.61 5.92
C ARG A 36 -5.95 -2.93 4.46
N ILE A 37 -5.26 -2.26 3.56
CA ILE A 37 -5.56 -2.25 2.13
C ILE A 37 -4.32 -2.76 1.39
N HIS A 38 -4.52 -3.85 0.66
CA HIS A 38 -3.58 -4.37 -0.33
C HIS A 38 -4.04 -3.92 -1.71
N ALA A 39 -3.16 -3.29 -2.47
CA ALA A 39 -3.47 -2.81 -3.80
C ALA A 39 -2.40 -3.24 -4.79
N THR A 40 -2.86 -3.74 -5.93
CA THR A 40 -2.03 -4.09 -7.09
C THR A 40 -2.27 -3.08 -8.20
N HIS A 41 -1.24 -2.30 -8.51
CA HIS A 41 -1.27 -1.30 -9.57
C HIS A 41 -0.69 -1.91 -10.85
N ARG A 42 -1.47 -1.95 -11.94
CA ARG A 42 -1.06 -2.54 -13.24
C ARG A 42 -0.63 -1.49 -14.28
N ALA A 43 -0.80 -0.21 -13.97
CA ALA A 43 -0.43 0.90 -14.84
C ALA A 43 0.94 1.45 -14.44
N VAL A 44 2.01 0.72 -14.80
CA VAL A 44 3.39 1.03 -14.34
C VAL A 44 3.85 2.41 -14.83
N GLY A 45 3.51 2.80 -16.07
CA GLY A 45 3.86 4.11 -16.65
C GLY A 45 3.06 5.30 -16.10
N LYS A 46 2.24 5.11 -15.05
CA LYS A 46 1.61 6.23 -14.31
C LYS A 46 2.62 6.93 -13.39
N PHE A 47 3.70 6.26 -13.04
CA PHE A 47 4.70 6.71 -12.08
C PHE A 47 6.03 7.13 -12.73
N ASP A 48 6.04 7.29 -14.05
CA ASP A 48 7.13 7.97 -14.79
C ASP A 48 7.17 9.47 -14.45
#